data_AF-A0A0M8PWR1-F1
#
_entry.id   AF-A0A0M8PWR1-F1
#
_cell.length_a   1.000
_cell.length_b   1.000
_cell.length_c   1.000
_cell.angle_alpha   90.00
_cell.angle_beta   90.00
_cell.angle_gamma   90.00
#
_symmetry.space_group_name_H-M   'P 1'
#
loop_
_entity.id
_entity.type
_entity.pdbx_description
1 polymer ?
#
loop_
_entity_poly.entity_id
_entity_poly.type
_entity_poly.pdbx_seq_one_letter_code
_entity_poly.pdbx_strand_id
1 'polypeptide(L)' 'MSLEIKRRLPDGSFGEAVKPFGGETDQEKIVRLEEENANLTFALLEKDLRIENIEAVQAEILLQLLKREGSL' A
#
# COMPACT_ATOMS: atom_id res chain seq x y z
N MET A 1 -3.04 -23.65 4.18
CA MET A 1 -3.84 -24.23 5.28
C MET A 1 -3.25 -23.77 6.60
N SER A 2 -3.95 -22.94 7.37
CA SER A 2 -3.58 -22.60 8.75
C SER A 2 -3.95 -23.77 9.66
N LEU A 3 -3.00 -24.27 10.46
CA LEU A 3 -3.26 -25.29 11.48
C LEU A 3 -3.93 -24.62 12.68
N GLU A 4 -5.25 -24.78 12.80
CA GLU A 4 -6.00 -24.34 13.98
C GLU A 4 -6.05 -25.45 15.03
N ILE A 5 -5.71 -25.13 16.29
CA ILE A 5 -5.78 -26.09 17.39
C ILE A 5 -7.02 -25.80 18.23
N LYS A 6 -7.90 -26.81 18.37
CA LYS A 6 -8.99 -26.80 19.35
C LYS A 6 -8.57 -27.59 20.59
N ARG A 7 -8.51 -26.93 21.75
CA ARG A 7 -8.25 -27.63 23.02
C ARG A 7 -9.52 -28.38 23.45
N ARG A 8 -9.35 -29.57 24.04
CA ARG A 8 -10.49 -30.31 24.62
C ARG A 8 -10.86 -29.69 25.97
N LEU A 9 -12.15 -29.50 26.18
CA LEU A 9 -12.74 -29.07 27.44
C LEU A 9 -12.95 -30.27 28.38
N PRO A 10 -13.11 -30.05 29.70
CA PRO A 10 -13.30 -31.12 30.68
C PRO A 10 -14.53 -32.00 30.44
N ASP A 11 -15.52 -31.50 29.70
CA ASP A 11 -16.72 -32.22 29.26
C ASP A 11 -16.48 -33.07 28.00
N GLY A 12 -15.25 -33.10 27.49
CA GLY A 12 -14.86 -33.84 26.29
C GLY A 12 -15.15 -33.13 24.97
N SER A 13 -15.82 -31.97 25.00
CA SER A 13 -16.09 -31.14 23.82
C SER A 13 -14.83 -30.40 23.35
N PHE A 14 -14.87 -29.88 22.12
CA PHE A 14 -13.80 -29.04 21.59
C PHE A 14 -14.11 -27.57 21.90
N GLY A 15 -13.17 -26.88 22.56
CA GLY A 15 -13.23 -25.43 22.75
C GLY A 15 -12.94 -24.65 21.47
N GLU A 16 -12.90 -23.32 21.59
CA GLU A 16 -12.65 -22.42 20.47
C GLU A 16 -11.32 -22.73 19.76
N ALA A 17 -11.32 -22.51 18.43
CA ALA A 17 -10.14 -22.66 17.61
C ALA A 17 -9.16 -21.52 17.92
N VAL A 18 -7.95 -21.87 18.34
CA VAL A 18 -6.90 -20.89 18.64
C VAL A 18 -5.72 -21.13 17.70
N LYS A 19 -5.13 -20.04 17.17
CA LYS A 19 -3.88 -20.12 16.42
C LYS A 19 -2.76 -20.59 17.35
N PRO A 20 -2.06 -21.72 17.05
CA PRO A 20 -1.02 -22.27 17.91
C PRO A 20 0.19 -21.35 18.11
N PHE A 21 0.49 -20.52 17.11
CA PHE A 21 1.59 -19.57 17.15
C PHE A 21 0.99 -18.17 16.99
N GLY A 22 1.31 -17.27 17.94
CA GLY A 22 0.78 -15.89 18.00
C GLY A 22 1.34 -14.95 16.93
N GLY A 23 1.64 -15.46 15.74
CA GLY A 23 2.24 -14.71 14.64
C GLY A 23 1.46 -14.86 13.33
N GLU A 24 1.74 -13.96 12.40
CA GLU A 24 1.31 -14.04 11.01
C GLU A 24 1.89 -15.31 10.36
N THR A 25 1.06 -16.09 9.66
CA THR A 25 1.58 -17.20 8.84
C THR A 25 2.28 -16.65 7.60
N ASP A 26 3.19 -17.41 6.99
CA ASP A 26 3.87 -16.98 5.76
C ASP A 26 2.88 -16.57 4.65
N GLN A 27 1.75 -17.27 4.55
CA GLN A 27 0.70 -16.93 3.59
C GLN A 27 0.02 -15.60 3.91
N GLU A 28 -0.32 -15.35 5.18
CA GLU A 28 -0.91 -14.07 5.60
C GLU A 28 0.07 -12.92 5.36
N LYS A 29 1.36 -13.16 5.61
CA LYS A 29 2.44 -12.21 5.34
C LYS A 29 2.57 -11.89 3.86
N ILE A 30 2.50 -12.89 2.99
CA ILE A 30 2.52 -12.68 1.54
C ILE A 30 1.35 -11.81 1.12
N VAL A 31 0.13 -12.15 1.55
CA VAL A 31 -1.08 -11.38 1.20
C VAL A 31 -0.97 -9.93 1.67
N ARG A 32 -0.57 -9.70 2.92
CA ARG A 32 -0.38 -8.34 3.45
C ARG A 32 0.68 -7.56 2.66
N LEU A 33 1.81 -8.19 2.35
CA LEU A 33 2.89 -7.55 1.59
C LEU A 33 2.48 -7.25 0.14
N GLU A 34 1.67 -8.10 -0.48
CA GLU A 34 1.09 -7.87 -1.82
C GLU A 34 0.12 -6.68 -1.80
N GLU A 35 -0.75 -6.59 -0.79
CA GLU A 35 -1.65 -5.45 -0.59
C GLU A 35 -0.88 -4.14 -0.32
N GLU A 36 0.14 -4.18 0.54
CA GLU A 36 1.02 -3.05 0.81
C GLU A 36 1.74 -2.59 -0.46
N ASN A 37 2.28 -3.52 -1.26
CA ASN A 37 2.91 -3.19 -2.54
C ASN A 37 1.93 -2.58 -3.55
N ALA A 38 0.72 -3.10 -3.66
CA ALA A 38 -0.30 -2.55 -4.54
C ALA A 38 -0.64 -1.09 -4.15
N ASN A 39 -0.82 -0.85 -2.85
CA ASN A 39 -1.09 0.49 -2.32
C ASN A 39 0.08 1.46 -2.56
N LEU A 40 1.32 1.02 -2.32
CA LEU A 40 2.51 1.83 -2.57
C LEU A 40 2.67 2.14 -4.06
N THR A 41 2.39 1.18 -4.93
CA THR A 41 2.45 1.37 -6.39
C THR A 41 1.43 2.40 -6.85
N PHE A 42 0.19 2.33 -6.34
CA PHE A 42 -0.83 3.32 -6.62
C PHE A 42 -0.43 4.72 -6.13
N ALA A 43 0.11 4.81 -4.90
CA ALA A 43 0.57 6.08 -4.34
C ALA A 43 1.75 6.69 -5.12
N LEU A 44 2.61 5.86 -5.71
CA LEU A 44 3.68 6.34 -6.61
C LEU A 44 3.09 6.91 -7.90
N LEU A 45 2.17 6.20 -8.54
CA LEU A 45 1.50 6.66 -9.75
C LEU A 45 0.80 8.03 -9.54
N GLU A 46 0.11 8.18 -8.42
CA GLU A 46 -0.55 9.45 -8.07
C GLU A 46 0.46 10.60 -7.93
N LYS A 47 1.62 10.32 -7.32
CA LYS A 47 2.68 11.32 -7.16
C LYS A 47 3.31 11.70 -8.49
N ASP A 48 3.56 10.74 -9.37
CA ASP A 48 4.12 11.00 -10.70
C ASP A 48 3.21 11.92 -11.52
N LEU A 49 1.90 11.63 -11.53
CA LEU A 49 0.91 12.50 -12.17
C LEU A 49 0.90 13.92 -11.59
N ARG A 50 1.07 14.06 -10.27
CA ARG A 50 1.14 15.39 -9.64
C ARG A 50 2.42 16.13 -10.02
N ILE A 51 3.54 15.43 -10.17
CA ILE A 51 4.81 16.01 -10.61
C ILE A 51 4.67 16.52 -12.06
N GLU A 52 4.14 15.71 -12.97
CA GLU A 52 3.92 16.10 -14.37
C GLU A 52 3.06 17.38 -14.48
N ASN A 53 2.00 17.48 -13.67
CA ASN A 53 1.17 18.68 -13.63
C ASN A 53 1.93 19.91 -13.11
N ILE A 54 2.77 19.75 -12.09
CA ILE A 54 3.59 20.85 -11.56
C ILE A 54 4.61 21.30 -12.62
N GLU A 55 5.25 20.37 -13.31
CA GLU A 55 6.21 20.68 -14.37
C GLU A 55 5.55 21.41 -15.55
N ALA A 56 4.33 21.01 -15.93
CA ALA A 56 3.55 21.71 -16.96
C ALA A 56 3.24 23.16 -16.55
N VAL A 57 2.81 23.38 -15.31
CA VAL A 57 2.56 24.73 -14.77
C VAL A 57 3.85 25.55 -14.71
N GLN A 58 4.98 24.96 -14.31
CA GLN A 58 6.28 25.63 -14.29
C GLN A 58 6.71 26.05 -15.69
N ALA A 59 6.54 25.19 -16.69
CA ALA A 59 6.83 25.51 -18.08
C ALA A 59 5.98 26.69 -18.59
N GLU A 60 4.69 26.72 -18.23
CA GLU A 60 3.81 27.84 -18.56
C GLU A 60 4.28 29.15 -17.92
N ILE A 61 4.62 29.13 -16.63
CA ILE A 61 5.13 30.30 -15.91
C ILE A 61 6.42 30.82 -16.57
N LEU A 62 7.35 29.94 -16.91
CA LEU A 62 8.60 30.31 -17.58
C LEU A 62 8.34 30.99 -18.93
N LEU A 63 7.42 30.45 -19.73
CA LEU A 63 7.02 31.05 -21.01
C LEU A 63 6.40 32.44 -20.83
N GLN A 64 5.57 32.62 -19.80
CA GLN A 64 4.97 33.93 -19.48
C GLN A 64 6.03 34.95 -19.06
N LEU A 65 7.02 34.53 -18.24
CA LEU A 65 8.12 35.40 -17.82
C LEU A 65 9.02 35.81 -18.99
N LEU A 66 9.40 34.87 -19.86
CA LEU A 66 10.22 35.18 -21.04
C LEU A 66 9.54 36.18 -21.99
N LYS A 67 8.23 36.01 -22.23
CA LYS A 67 7.43 36.97 -23.01
C LYS A 67 7.38 38.34 -22.35
N ARG A 68 7.32 38.41 -21.02
CA ARG A 68 7.29 39.67 -20.26
C ARG A 68 8.61 40.41 -20.31
N GLU A 69 9.73 39.68 -20.30
CA GLU A 69 11.09 40.26 -20.35
C GLU A 69 11.53 40.64 -21.77
N GLY A 70 10.69 40.43 -22.79
CA GLY A 70 11.02 40.73 -24.19
C GLY A 70 12.14 39.86 -24.76
N SER A 71 12.40 38.71 -24.13
CA SER A 71 13.40 37.73 -24.58
C SER A 71 12.82 36.72 -25.59
N LEU A 72 11.53 36.86 -25.93
CA LEU A 72 10.78 36.15 -26.97
C LEU A 72 9.84 37.12 -27.69
#